data_AF-A0A2S6V656-F1
#
_entry.id   AF-A0A2S6V656-F1
#
_cell.length_a   1.000
_cell.length_b   1.000
_cell.length_c   1.000
_cell.angle_alpha   90.00
_cell.angle_beta   90.00
_cell.angle_gamma   90.00
#
_symmetry.space_group_name_H-M   'P 1'
#
loop_
_entity.id
_entity.type
_entity.pdbx_description
1 polymer ?
#
loop_
_entity_poly.entity_id
_entity_poly.type
_entity_poly.pdbx_seq_one_letter_code
_entity_poly.pdbx_strand_id
1 'polypeptide(L)'
;MVVGTNITTVQEVSSYCLESQAEVLPYYGTPSKEEVDLFKPQIWVICLPIPQNLQLPTNAHLILWEEPPAVLQAVSNRAELLTCLEQLSL
;
A
#
# COMPACT_ATOMS: atom_id res chain seq x y z
N MET A 1 3.94 -1.65 3.76
CA MET A 1 3.38 -2.89 3.18
C MET A 1 2.47 -2.52 2.03
N VAL A 2 2.60 -3.19 0.89
CA VAL A 2 1.79 -2.97 -0.32
C VAL A 2 0.89 -4.17 -0.50
N VAL A 3 -0.43 -3.98 -0.49
CA VAL A 3 -1.42 -5.05 -0.40
C VAL A 3 -2.41 -4.96 -1.54
N GLY A 4 -2.68 -6.06 -2.24
CA GLY A 4 -3.68 -6.08 -3.30
C GLY A 4 -3.94 -7.47 -3.85
N THR A 5 -4.99 -7.61 -4.66
CA THR A 5 -5.35 -8.89 -5.28
C THR A 5 -4.72 -9.09 -6.67
N ASN A 6 -4.32 -8.00 -7.35
CA ASN A 6 -3.63 -8.07 -8.64
C ASN A 6 -2.11 -8.08 -8.43
N ILE A 7 -1.47 -9.20 -8.79
CA ILE A 7 -0.02 -9.39 -8.62
C ILE A 7 0.78 -8.32 -9.35
N THR A 8 0.44 -8.02 -10.60
CA THR A 8 1.17 -7.04 -11.42
C THR A 8 1.11 -5.65 -10.79
N THR A 9 -0.07 -5.22 -10.37
CA THR A 9 -0.25 -3.92 -9.71
C THR A 9 0.53 -3.83 -8.40
N VAL A 10 0.48 -4.87 -7.56
CA VAL A 10 1.24 -4.89 -6.29
C VAL A 10 2.74 -4.81 -6.54
N GLN A 11 3.27 -5.51 -7.55
CA GLN A 11 4.69 -5.48 -7.89
C GLN A 11 5.12 -4.12 -8.43
N GLU A 12 4.32 -3.51 -9.30
CA GLU A 12 4.56 -2.19 -9.85
C GLU A 12 4.59 -1.12 -8.76
N VAL A 13 3.52 -1.07 -7.94
CA VAL A 13 3.42 -0.13 -6.82
C VAL A 13 4.55 -0.33 -5.80
N SER A 14 4.91 -1.59 -5.53
CA SER A 14 6.06 -1.89 -4.67
C SER A 14 7.38 -1.37 -5.23
N SER A 15 7.55 -1.43 -6.56
CA SER A 15 8.74 -0.89 -7.23
C SER A 15 8.82 0.62 -7.07
N TYR A 16 7.70 1.34 -7.17
CA TYR A 16 7.63 2.77 -6.87
C TYR A 16 7.97 3.07 -5.41
N CYS A 17 7.44 2.29 -4.47
CA CYS A 17 7.75 2.47 -3.04
C CYS A 17 9.25 2.26 -2.74
N LEU A 18 9.93 1.32 -3.40
CA LEU A 18 11.35 1.04 -3.17
C LEU A 18 12.26 2.24 -3.50
N GLU A 19 11.82 3.13 -4.38
CA GLU A 19 12.56 4.35 -4.71
C GLU A 19 12.67 5.33 -3.54
N SER A 20 11.75 5.25 -2.58
CA SER A 20 11.79 6.04 -1.33
C SER A 20 12.80 5.52 -0.30
N GLN A 21 13.62 4.52 -0.65
CA GLN A 21 14.56 3.83 0.25
C GLN A 21 13.89 3.14 1.46
N ALA A 22 12.56 3.01 1.45
CA ALA A 22 11.82 2.28 2.46
C ALA A 22 11.93 0.77 2.27
N GLU A 23 11.82 0.03 3.37
CA GLU A 23 11.58 -1.43 3.31
C GLU A 23 10.16 -1.69 2.82
N VAL A 24 10.03 -2.44 1.72
CA VAL A 24 8.75 -2.71 1.08
C VAL A 24 8.40 -4.19 1.19
N LEU A 25 7.23 -4.45 1.77
CA LEU A 25 6.64 -5.78 1.90
C LEU A 25 5.45 -5.90 0.95
N PRO A 26 5.61 -6.52 -0.24
CA PRO A 26 4.50 -6.84 -1.13
C PRO A 26 3.67 -8.00 -0.54
N TYR A 27 2.35 -7.87 -0.57
CA TYR A 27 1.41 -8.88 -0.10
C TYR A 27 0.28 -9.08 -1.09
N TYR A 28 0.03 -10.34 -1.46
CA TYR A 28 -1.01 -10.71 -2.41
C TYR A 28 -2.21 -11.30 -1.67
N GLY A 29 -3.33 -10.59 -1.67
CA GLY A 29 -4.52 -10.94 -0.89
C GLY A 29 -4.57 -10.24 0.47
N THR A 30 -5.05 -10.94 1.49
CA THR A 30 -5.31 -10.36 2.83
C THR A 30 -4.30 -10.88 3.85
N PRO A 31 -3.43 -10.02 4.41
CA PRO A 31 -2.51 -10.42 5.47
C PRO A 31 -3.25 -10.87 6.72
N SER A 32 -2.74 -11.93 7.33
CA SER A 32 -3.20 -12.40 8.64
C SER A 32 -2.79 -11.41 9.74
N LYS A 33 -3.49 -11.47 10.88
CA LYS A 33 -3.15 -10.63 12.03
C LYS A 33 -1.72 -10.90 12.51
N GLU A 34 -1.31 -12.17 12.51
CA GLU A 34 0.01 -12.59 12.93
C GLU A 34 1.11 -12.00 12.04
N GLU A 35 0.91 -11.95 10.73
CA GLU A 35 1.84 -11.31 9.79
C GLU A 35 1.90 -9.79 10.02
N VAL A 36 0.75 -9.14 10.20
CA VAL A 36 0.69 -7.70 10.50
C VAL A 36 1.42 -7.38 11.81
N ASP A 37 1.18 -8.16 12.86
CA ASP A 37 1.80 -7.98 14.17
C ASP A 37 3.31 -8.28 14.15
N LEU A 38 3.76 -9.20 13.29
CA LEU A 38 5.16 -9.54 13.09
C LEU A 38 5.92 -8.42 12.36
N PHE A 39 5.38 -7.96 11.23
CA PHE A 39 6.06 -6.99 10.37
C PHE A 39 5.85 -5.54 10.80
N LYS A 40 4.80 -5.26 11.58
CA LYS A 40 4.44 -3.92 12.09
C LYS A 40 4.56 -2.80 11.04
N PRO A 41 3.91 -2.93 9.88
CA PRO A 41 4.00 -1.94 8.81
C PRO A 41 3.49 -0.56 9.25
N GLN A 42 4.32 0.47 9.10
CA GLN A 42 3.99 1.86 9.44
C GLN A 42 3.14 2.55 8.37
N ILE A 43 3.30 2.14 7.12
CA ILE A 43 2.54 2.65 5.97
C ILE A 43 1.96 1.46 5.20
N TRP A 44 0.68 1.59 4.85
CA TRP A 44 -0.05 0.66 4.01
C TRP A 44 -0.41 1.32 2.70
N VAL A 45 -0.02 0.68 1.61
CA VAL A 45 -0.51 1.02 0.27
C VAL A 45 -1.47 -0.08 -0.15
N ILE A 46 -2.75 0.22 -0.23
CA ILE A 46 -3.79 -0.74 -0.63
C ILE A 46 -4.12 -0.51 -2.09
N CYS A 47 -3.76 -1.46 -2.95
CA CYS A 47 -4.14 -1.48 -4.36
C CYS A 47 -5.58 -1.94 -4.50
N LEU A 48 -6.43 -1.10 -5.09
CA LEU A 48 -7.82 -1.42 -5.34
C LEU A 48 -7.98 -2.48 -6.45
N PRO A 49 -9.02 -3.34 -6.38
CA PRO A 49 -10.04 -3.40 -5.33
C PRO A 49 -9.49 -3.96 -4.00
N ILE A 50 -10.05 -3.48 -2.88
CA ILE A 50 -9.60 -3.92 -1.54
C ILE A 50 -9.82 -5.43 -1.39
N PRO A 51 -8.79 -6.20 -0.98
CA PRO A 51 -8.94 -7.62 -0.65
C PRO A 51 -10.05 -7.87 0.38
N GLN A 52 -10.81 -8.95 0.19
CA GLN A 52 -11.90 -9.30 1.09
C GLN A 52 -11.38 -9.59 2.51
N ASN A 53 -12.14 -9.16 3.52
CA ASN A 53 -11.81 -9.31 4.94
C ASN A 53 -10.52 -8.61 5.39
N LEU A 54 -9.99 -7.68 4.59
CA LEU A 54 -8.83 -6.89 5.00
C LEU A 54 -9.15 -6.08 6.25
N GLN A 55 -8.43 -6.36 7.33
CA GLN A 55 -8.48 -5.54 8.53
C GLN A 55 -7.54 -4.35 8.32
N LEU A 56 -8.12 -3.16 8.27
CA LEU A 56 -7.34 -1.93 8.15
C LEU A 56 -6.51 -1.71 9.42
N PRO A 57 -5.26 -1.24 9.29
CA PRO A 57 -4.43 -0.93 10.43
C PRO A 57 -5.03 0.25 11.23
N THR A 58 -5.02 0.17 12.55
CA THR A 58 -5.47 1.28 13.40
C THR A 58 -4.38 2.30 13.70
N ASN A 59 -3.10 1.90 13.63
CA ASN A 59 -1.93 2.70 14.01
C ASN A 59 -0.91 2.85 12.86
N ALA A 60 -1.37 2.84 11.61
CA ALA A 60 -0.51 3.01 10.45
C ALA A 60 -1.13 4.01 9.47
N HIS A 61 -0.27 4.63 8.67
CA HIS A 61 -0.75 5.48 7.58
C HIS A 61 -1.30 4.64 6.45
N LEU A 62 -2.34 5.15 5.80
CA LEU A 62 -3.04 4.48 4.73
C LEU A 62 -2.99 5.31 3.45
N ILE A 63 -2.56 4.68 2.37
CA ILE A 63 -2.61 5.18 1.01
C ILE A 63 -3.44 4.19 0.19
N LEU A 64 -4.43 4.70 -0.55
CA LEU A 64 -5.17 3.90 -1.52
C LEU A 64 -4.56 4.10 -2.90
N TRP A 65 -4.27 3.02 -3.60
CA TRP A 65 -3.81 3.04 -4.99
C TRP A 65 -4.92 2.54 -5.92
N GLU A 66 -5.23 3.31 -6.95
CA GLU A 66 -6.17 2.92 -7.99
C GLU A 66 -5.82 3.55 -9.33
N GLU A 67 -5.68 2.72 -10.36
CA GLU A 67 -5.40 3.19 -11.72
C GLU A 67 -6.35 2.51 -12.71
N PRO A 68 -7.25 3.25 -13.40
CA PRO A 68 -7.51 4.69 -13.27
C PRO A 68 -8.26 5.05 -11.97
N PRO A 69 -8.11 6.27 -11.43
CA PRO A 69 -8.77 6.66 -10.18
C PRO A 69 -10.27 6.80 -10.38
N ALA A 70 -11.04 6.04 -9.61
CA ALA A 70 -12.49 6.13 -9.51
C ALA A 70 -12.94 6.50 -8.09
N VAL A 71 -12.14 6.18 -7.09
CA VAL A 71 -12.35 6.51 -5.68
C VAL A 71 -11.72 7.87 -5.35
N LEU A 72 -12.50 8.73 -4.70
CA LEU A 72 -12.04 10.02 -4.22
C LEU A 72 -10.86 9.82 -3.24
N GLN A 73 -9.75 10.55 -3.43
CA GLN A 73 -8.51 10.47 -2.64
C GLN A 73 -7.61 9.24 -2.90
N ALA A 74 -7.93 8.38 -3.89
CA ALA A 74 -6.98 7.38 -4.35
C ALA A 74 -5.84 8.05 -5.14
N VAL A 75 -4.64 7.58 -4.89
CA VAL A 75 -3.44 7.90 -5.68
C VAL A 75 -3.45 7.02 -6.92
N SER A 76 -3.14 7.59 -8.08
CA SER A 76 -3.23 6.85 -9.36
C SER A 76 -1.96 6.87 -10.19
N ASN A 77 -0.89 7.49 -9.68
CA ASN A 77 0.37 7.55 -10.40
C ASN A 77 1.56 7.57 -9.44
N ARG A 78 2.72 7.24 -9.98
CA ARG A 78 3.99 7.20 -9.25
C ARG A 78 4.32 8.51 -8.53
N ALA A 79 4.11 9.67 -9.16
CA ALA A 79 4.53 10.96 -8.59
C ALA A 79 3.72 11.32 -7.33
N GLU A 80 2.41 11.12 -7.38
CA GLU A 80 1.53 11.28 -6.23
C GLU A 80 1.90 10.31 -5.10
N LEU A 81 2.18 9.05 -5.43
CA LEU A 81 2.56 8.04 -4.44
C LEU A 81 3.85 8.43 -3.72
N LEU A 82 4.88 8.85 -4.46
CA LEU A 82 6.14 9.30 -3.89
C LEU A 82 5.93 10.54 -2.99
N THR A 83 5.10 11.49 -3.43
CA THR A 83 4.76 12.67 -2.62
C THR A 83 4.09 12.28 -1.30
N CYS A 84 3.13 11.35 -1.34
CA CYS A 84 2.50 10.84 -0.12
C CYS A 84 3.50 10.14 0.80
N LEU A 85 4.39 9.30 0.25
CA LEU A 85 5.40 8.60 1.05
C LEU A 85 6.37 9.57 1.71
N GLU A 86 6.85 10.58 1.00
CA GLU A 86 7.73 11.63 1.55
C GLU A 86 7.07 12.39 2.71
N GLN A 87 5.78 12.75 2.57
CA GLN A 87 5.04 13.46 3.63
C GLN A 87 4.82 12.62 4.88
N LEU A 88 4.71 11.30 4.74
CA LEU A 88 4.47 10.37 5.84
C LEU A 88 5.76 9.83 6.48
N SER A 89 6.91 10.08 5.84
CA SER A 89 8.24 9.67 6.33
C SER A 89 8.92 10.73 7.21
N LEU A 90 8.25 11.87 7.45
CA LEU A 90 8.69 12.99 8.29
C LEU A 90 8.35 12.79 9.77
#